data_AF-E0SSW3-F1
#
_entry.id   AF-E0SSW3-F1
#
_cell.length_a   1.000
_cell.length_b   1.000
_cell.length_c   1.000
_cell.angle_alpha   90.00
_cell.angle_beta   90.00
_cell.angle_gamma   90.00
#
_symmetry.space_group_name_H-M   'P 1'
#
loop_
_entity.id
_entity.type
_entity.pdbx_description
1 polymer ?
#
loop_
_entity_poly.entity_id
_entity_poly.type
_entity_poly.pdbx_seq_one_letter_code
_entity_poly.pdbx_strand_id
1 'polypeptide(L)'
;MSRTGFASVSQVSSSGVVGIGNRIYIGDAKTLGLAGAIVSFVIWVITFVASLISELIGILLAFVGIVGIILVYLGISKISEAVNDAKIKNSYLIYFILSIVSLAIATIGTIILRPVLQMYAVYLTLAGIARWLSTSTSPHIGTDLYTLIVIIVLFWISIFIPTVVGTWYLKKSYDLVKMYVKVEIFSVAGLLYFIGGILSIILIGIIIMFIANIIEIVAWASTPEYIETVPDPQLKYIESSQHRKPKYIEPESIE
;
A
#
# COMPACT_ATOMS: atom_id res chain seq x y z
N MET A 1 -48.53 55.36 -11.75
CA MET A 1 -47.13 55.25 -12.22
C MET A 1 -46.39 54.31 -11.28
N SER A 2 -46.17 53.09 -11.75
CA SER A 2 -45.49 51.99 -11.07
C SER A 2 -43.98 52.08 -11.24
N ARG A 3 -43.21 51.93 -10.15
CA ARG A 3 -41.81 51.51 -10.24
C ARG A 3 -41.49 50.45 -9.19
N THR A 4 -41.17 49.30 -9.73
CA THR A 4 -40.75 48.03 -9.16
C THR A 4 -39.48 48.14 -8.32
N GLY A 5 -39.54 47.69 -7.07
CA GLY A 5 -38.36 47.33 -6.29
C GLY A 5 -37.99 45.88 -6.56
N PHE A 6 -36.88 45.65 -7.25
CA PHE A 6 -36.26 44.34 -7.36
C PHE A 6 -35.38 44.13 -6.13
N ALA A 7 -35.83 43.30 -5.19
CA ALA A 7 -34.96 42.72 -4.19
C ALA A 7 -34.21 41.55 -4.84
N SER A 8 -32.89 41.64 -4.93
CA SER A 8 -32.01 40.55 -5.34
C SER A 8 -32.07 39.45 -4.28
N VAL A 9 -32.77 38.36 -4.60
CA VAL A 9 -32.71 37.10 -3.87
C VAL A 9 -31.27 36.58 -3.98
N SER A 10 -30.57 36.60 -2.84
CA SER A 10 -29.27 35.96 -2.69
C SER A 10 -29.39 34.49 -3.03
N GLN A 11 -28.56 34.05 -3.97
CA GLN A 11 -28.47 32.66 -4.35
C GLN A 11 -28.06 31.81 -3.15
N VAL A 12 -28.96 30.93 -2.75
CA VAL A 12 -28.71 29.85 -1.80
C VAL A 12 -27.71 28.90 -2.45
N SER A 13 -26.53 28.83 -1.83
CA SER A 13 -25.43 27.90 -2.14
C SER A 13 -25.94 26.46 -2.31
N SER A 14 -25.79 25.94 -3.52
CA SER A 14 -26.16 24.58 -3.91
C SER A 14 -25.09 23.54 -3.52
N SER A 15 -24.70 23.50 -2.25
CA SER A 15 -23.99 22.33 -1.69
C SER A 15 -24.97 21.57 -0.81
N GLY A 16 -25.86 20.84 -1.49
CA GLY A 16 -26.84 19.96 -0.86
C GLY A 16 -26.17 18.76 -0.20
N VAL A 17 -25.52 18.99 0.94
CA VAL A 17 -25.32 17.96 1.96
C VAL A 17 -26.52 18.07 2.89
N VAL A 18 -27.63 17.46 2.47
CA VAL A 18 -28.82 17.31 3.32
C VAL A 18 -28.51 16.21 4.34
N GLY A 19 -27.81 16.59 5.40
CA GLY A 19 -27.56 15.72 6.56
C GLY A 19 -28.81 15.65 7.43
N ILE A 20 -29.65 14.62 7.23
CA ILE A 20 -30.62 14.21 8.25
C ILE A 20 -29.81 13.45 9.31
N GLY A 21 -29.37 14.18 10.33
CA GLY A 21 -28.42 13.70 11.35
C GLY A 21 -26.95 13.93 10.98
N ASN A 22 -26.09 13.89 11.98
CA ASN A 22 -24.63 14.05 11.90
C ASN A 22 -23.96 12.86 11.16
N ARG A 23 -24.45 12.47 9.98
CA ARG A 23 -24.02 11.27 9.25
C ARG A 23 -23.68 11.63 7.82
N ILE A 24 -22.48 11.27 7.37
CA ILE A 24 -22.03 11.44 5.99
C ILE A 24 -22.05 10.08 5.29
N TYR A 25 -22.66 10.03 4.11
CA TYR A 25 -22.71 8.83 3.27
C TYR A 25 -21.34 8.56 2.63
N ILE A 26 -20.84 7.34 2.79
CA ILE A 26 -19.57 6.84 2.24
C ILE A 26 -19.71 5.47 1.54
N GLY A 27 -20.93 5.02 1.23
CA GLY A 27 -21.17 3.70 0.61
C GLY A 27 -20.44 3.50 -0.73
N ASP A 28 -20.31 4.57 -1.50
CA ASP A 28 -19.47 4.61 -2.70
C ASP A 28 -18.00 4.28 -2.44
N ALA A 29 -17.45 4.83 -1.35
CA ALA A 29 -16.07 4.64 -0.96
C ALA A 29 -15.82 3.19 -0.57
N LYS A 30 -16.75 2.60 0.20
CA LYS A 30 -16.76 1.19 0.56
C LYS A 30 -16.71 0.30 -0.68
N THR A 31 -17.61 0.54 -1.64
CA THR A 31 -17.75 -0.29 -2.84
C THR A 31 -16.48 -0.24 -3.70
N LEU A 32 -15.92 0.94 -3.91
CA LEU A 32 -14.67 1.12 -4.67
C LEU A 32 -13.47 0.48 -3.95
N GLY A 33 -13.34 0.70 -2.65
CA GLY A 33 -12.26 0.12 -1.85
C GLY A 33 -12.31 -1.40 -1.80
N LEU A 34 -13.49 -1.98 -1.59
CA LEU A 34 -13.69 -3.42 -1.57
C LEU A 34 -13.41 -4.06 -2.93
N ALA A 35 -13.98 -3.50 -4.01
CA ALA A 35 -13.74 -4.00 -5.36
C ALA A 35 -12.24 -3.90 -5.70
N GLY A 36 -11.60 -2.78 -5.35
CA GLY A 36 -10.17 -2.59 -5.54
C GLY A 36 -9.33 -3.63 -4.82
N ALA A 37 -9.59 -3.87 -3.53
CA ALA A 37 -8.84 -4.83 -2.73
C ALA A 37 -8.98 -6.27 -3.27
N ILE A 38 -10.19 -6.68 -3.66
CA ILE A 38 -10.44 -8.00 -4.26
C ILE A 38 -9.71 -8.12 -5.60
N VAL A 39 -9.83 -7.12 -6.47
CA VAL A 39 -9.18 -7.12 -7.80
C VAL A 39 -7.66 -7.17 -7.65
N SER A 40 -7.08 -6.35 -6.76
CA SER A 40 -5.65 -6.36 -6.45
C SER A 40 -5.17 -7.71 -5.96
N PHE A 41 -5.90 -8.33 -5.02
CA PHE A 41 -5.56 -9.65 -4.48
C PHE A 41 -5.61 -10.74 -5.56
N VAL A 42 -6.72 -10.81 -6.30
CA VAL A 42 -6.91 -11.83 -7.36
C VAL A 42 -5.85 -11.69 -8.45
N ILE A 43 -5.61 -10.46 -8.93
CA ILE A 43 -4.60 -10.24 -9.96
C ILE A 43 -3.20 -10.56 -9.44
N TRP A 44 -2.88 -10.22 -8.19
CA TRP A 44 -1.59 -10.57 -7.60
C TRP A 44 -1.37 -12.09 -7.57
N VAL A 45 -2.37 -12.87 -7.15
CA VAL A 45 -2.30 -14.35 -7.14
C VAL A 45 -2.14 -14.91 -8.55
N ILE A 46 -2.96 -14.43 -9.51
CA ILE A 46 -2.89 -14.90 -10.90
C ILE A 46 -1.53 -14.54 -11.51
N THR A 47 -1.04 -13.32 -11.26
CA THR A 47 0.27 -12.85 -11.75
C THR A 47 1.39 -13.70 -11.20
N PHE A 48 1.36 -14.03 -9.90
CA PHE A 48 2.33 -14.90 -9.26
C PHE A 48 2.36 -16.27 -9.93
N VAL A 49 1.20 -16.94 -10.09
CA VAL A 49 1.11 -18.26 -10.72
C VAL A 49 1.55 -18.20 -12.20
N ALA A 50 1.10 -17.18 -12.94
CA ALA A 50 1.46 -16.99 -14.34
C ALA A 50 2.97 -16.79 -14.53
N SER A 51 3.62 -16.05 -13.61
CA SER A 51 5.07 -15.82 -13.65
C SER A 51 5.90 -17.10 -13.52
N LEU A 52 5.35 -18.16 -12.91
CA LEU A 52 6.01 -19.47 -12.83
C LEU A 52 6.02 -20.20 -14.18
N ILE A 53 5.07 -19.90 -15.06
CA ILE A 53 4.91 -20.53 -16.38
C ILE A 53 5.57 -19.68 -17.46
N SER A 54 5.27 -18.38 -17.48
CA SER A 54 5.77 -17.44 -18.47
C SER A 54 5.92 -16.05 -17.87
N GLU A 55 7.14 -15.53 -17.93
CA GLU A 55 7.49 -14.21 -17.46
C GLU A 55 6.73 -13.11 -18.23
N LEU A 56 6.60 -13.24 -19.54
CA LEU A 56 5.91 -12.25 -20.36
C LEU A 56 4.43 -12.12 -19.97
N ILE A 57 3.77 -13.24 -19.67
CA ILE A 57 2.36 -13.24 -19.21
C ILE A 57 2.28 -12.58 -17.83
N GLY A 58 3.19 -12.91 -16.92
CA GLY A 58 3.27 -12.28 -15.61
C GLY A 58 3.40 -10.75 -15.69
N ILE A 59 4.29 -10.26 -16.57
CA ILE A 59 4.50 -8.81 -16.76
C ILE A 59 3.22 -8.13 -17.23
N LEU A 60 2.55 -8.68 -18.26
CA LEU A 60 1.31 -8.09 -18.79
C LEU A 60 0.21 -8.00 -17.73
N LEU A 61 0.06 -9.05 -16.91
CA LEU A 61 -0.93 -9.10 -15.84
C LEU A 61 -0.60 -8.14 -14.68
N ALA A 62 0.68 -7.94 -14.38
CA ALA A 62 1.10 -7.02 -13.33
C ALA A 62 0.59 -5.58 -13.57
N PHE A 63 0.54 -5.12 -14.84
CA PHE A 63 -0.01 -3.81 -15.17
C PHE A 63 -1.53 -3.74 -14.99
N VAL A 64 -2.26 -4.82 -15.22
CA VAL A 64 -3.70 -4.90 -14.93
C VAL A 64 -3.94 -4.76 -13.42
N GLY A 65 -3.02 -5.23 -12.59
CA GLY A 65 -3.08 -5.12 -11.12
C GLY A 65 -3.15 -3.69 -10.60
N ILE A 66 -2.63 -2.72 -11.38
CA ILE A 66 -2.69 -1.29 -11.03
C ILE A 66 -4.15 -0.81 -10.93
N VAL A 67 -5.07 -1.38 -11.72
CA VAL A 67 -6.50 -1.04 -11.67
C VAL A 67 -7.08 -1.27 -10.27
N GLY A 68 -6.73 -2.39 -9.62
CA GLY A 68 -7.19 -2.67 -8.25
C GLY A 68 -6.70 -1.62 -7.25
N ILE A 69 -5.41 -1.25 -7.34
CA ILE A 69 -4.82 -0.25 -6.42
C ILE A 69 -5.44 1.14 -6.65
N ILE A 70 -5.73 1.50 -7.91
CA ILE A 70 -6.44 2.75 -8.25
C ILE A 70 -7.82 2.78 -7.61
N LEU A 71 -8.58 1.68 -7.65
CA LEU A 71 -9.91 1.60 -7.03
C LEU A 71 -9.84 1.78 -5.51
N VAL A 72 -8.84 1.17 -4.85
CA VAL A 72 -8.60 1.41 -3.41
C VAL A 72 -8.26 2.88 -3.15
N TYR A 73 -7.40 3.49 -3.96
CA TYR A 73 -7.09 4.92 -3.86
C TYR A 73 -8.34 5.80 -3.99
N LEU A 74 -9.23 5.50 -4.94
CA LEU A 74 -10.49 6.22 -5.11
C LEU A 74 -11.40 6.07 -3.89
N GLY A 75 -11.48 4.87 -3.31
CA GLY A 75 -12.20 4.65 -2.04
C GLY A 75 -11.66 5.54 -0.92
N ILE A 76 -10.34 5.60 -0.77
CA ILE A 76 -9.68 6.43 0.24
C ILE A 76 -9.84 7.92 -0.06
N SER A 77 -9.81 8.32 -1.32
CA SER A 77 -10.08 9.71 -1.74
C SER A 77 -11.46 10.14 -1.32
N LYS A 78 -12.49 9.31 -1.54
CA LYS A 78 -13.86 9.60 -1.13
C LYS A 78 -14.00 9.70 0.39
N ILE A 79 -13.33 8.84 1.17
CA ILE A 79 -13.31 8.97 2.64
C ILE A 79 -12.64 10.27 3.06
N SER A 80 -11.48 10.60 2.47
CA SER A 80 -10.72 11.81 2.75
C SER A 80 -11.51 13.09 2.48
N GLU A 81 -12.26 13.12 1.37
CA GLU A 81 -13.17 14.21 1.00
C GLU A 81 -14.36 14.29 1.95
N ALA A 82 -14.96 13.15 2.32
CA ALA A 82 -16.08 13.08 3.26
C ALA A 82 -15.73 13.63 4.65
N VAL A 83 -14.50 13.40 5.13
CA VAL A 83 -14.05 13.85 6.45
C VAL A 83 -13.24 15.14 6.42
N ASN A 84 -13.02 15.71 5.23
CA ASN A 84 -12.21 16.90 4.99
C ASN A 84 -10.77 16.82 5.58
N ASP A 85 -10.15 15.63 5.54
CA ASP A 85 -8.76 15.42 5.94
C ASP A 85 -7.94 14.89 4.76
N ALA A 86 -7.25 15.81 4.07
CA ALA A 86 -6.38 15.50 2.94
C ALA A 86 -5.17 14.63 3.31
N LYS A 87 -4.78 14.54 4.59
CA LYS A 87 -3.64 13.71 5.03
C LYS A 87 -3.88 12.24 4.75
N ILE A 88 -5.14 11.80 4.80
CA ILE A 88 -5.56 10.41 4.50
C ILE A 88 -5.16 10.05 3.07
N LYS A 89 -5.66 10.82 2.10
CA LYS A 89 -5.42 10.62 0.68
C LYS A 89 -3.95 10.84 0.32
N ASN A 90 -3.31 11.88 0.84
CA ASN A 90 -1.92 12.20 0.50
C ASN A 90 -0.96 11.09 0.99
N SER A 91 -1.19 10.54 2.18
CA SER A 91 -0.37 9.42 2.67
C SER A 91 -0.55 8.19 1.78
N TYR A 92 -1.77 7.87 1.38
CA TYR A 92 -2.00 6.74 0.46
C TYR A 92 -1.43 7.01 -0.94
N LEU A 93 -1.51 8.23 -1.45
CA LEU A 93 -0.96 8.59 -2.76
C LEU A 93 0.55 8.36 -2.82
N ILE A 94 1.27 8.66 -1.73
CA ILE A 94 2.71 8.38 -1.63
C ILE A 94 2.96 6.86 -1.70
N TYR A 95 2.17 6.06 -0.96
CA TYR A 95 2.23 4.59 -1.08
C TYR A 95 1.95 4.11 -2.50
N PHE A 96 0.90 4.64 -3.15
CA PHE A 96 0.54 4.29 -4.53
C PHE A 96 1.69 4.54 -5.49
N ILE A 97 2.31 5.72 -5.46
CA ILE A 97 3.45 6.06 -6.32
C ILE A 97 4.64 5.14 -6.03
N LEU A 98 4.97 4.93 -4.75
CA LEU A 98 6.09 4.06 -4.36
C LEU A 98 5.86 2.59 -4.76
N SER A 99 4.61 2.12 -4.73
CA SER A 99 4.26 0.76 -5.17
C SER A 99 4.49 0.57 -6.68
N ILE A 100 4.14 1.58 -7.49
CA ILE A 100 4.38 1.58 -8.93
C ILE A 100 5.89 1.61 -9.22
N VAL A 101 6.64 2.46 -8.51
CA VAL A 101 8.10 2.52 -8.65
C VAL A 101 8.73 1.17 -8.30
N SER A 102 8.32 0.56 -7.19
CA SER A 102 8.80 -0.76 -6.76
C SER A 102 8.50 -1.83 -7.82
N LEU A 103 7.27 -1.82 -8.36
CA LEU A 103 6.85 -2.73 -9.41
C LEU A 103 7.66 -2.55 -10.70
N ALA A 104 7.91 -1.31 -11.11
CA ALA A 104 8.71 -1.00 -12.30
C ALA A 104 10.16 -1.49 -12.15
N ILE A 105 10.79 -1.22 -11.00
CA ILE A 105 12.16 -1.70 -10.70
C ILE A 105 12.19 -3.23 -10.71
N ALA A 106 11.25 -3.89 -10.03
CA ALA A 106 11.16 -5.34 -9.99
C ALA A 106 10.98 -5.94 -11.38
N THR A 107 10.12 -5.35 -12.21
CA THR A 107 9.85 -5.81 -13.58
C THR A 107 11.06 -5.62 -14.49
N ILE A 108 11.65 -4.43 -14.52
CA ILE A 108 12.82 -4.15 -15.38
C ILE A 108 14.00 -5.01 -14.97
N GLY A 109 14.25 -5.13 -13.66
CA GLY A 109 15.38 -5.90 -13.20
C GLY A 109 15.19 -7.40 -13.33
N THR A 110 13.98 -7.95 -13.27
CA THR A 110 13.76 -9.37 -13.60
C THR A 110 14.07 -9.65 -15.08
N ILE A 111 13.60 -8.79 -15.99
CA ILE A 111 13.89 -8.89 -17.43
C ILE A 111 15.41 -8.88 -17.72
N ILE A 112 16.18 -8.04 -17.01
CA ILE A 112 17.63 -7.91 -17.21
C ILE A 112 18.42 -9.01 -16.48
N LEU A 113 18.09 -9.26 -15.21
CA LEU A 113 18.87 -10.12 -14.32
C LEU A 113 18.67 -11.60 -14.65
N ARG A 114 17.46 -12.02 -15.02
CA ARG A 114 17.16 -13.43 -15.29
C ARG A 114 17.98 -14.06 -16.41
N PRO A 115 18.15 -13.46 -17.61
CA PRO A 115 19.00 -14.05 -18.65
C PRO A 115 20.47 -14.09 -18.22
N VAL A 116 20.95 -13.11 -17.44
CA VAL A 116 22.31 -13.11 -16.87
C VAL A 116 22.48 -14.29 -15.90
N LEU A 117 21.52 -14.51 -15.00
CA LEU A 117 21.52 -15.65 -14.08
C LEU A 117 21.47 -16.98 -14.82
N GLN A 118 20.65 -17.08 -15.87
CA GLN A 118 20.54 -18.30 -16.69
C GLN A 118 21.85 -18.59 -17.44
N MET A 119 22.45 -17.57 -18.05
CA MET A 119 23.75 -17.69 -18.72
C MET A 119 24.84 -18.13 -17.72
N TYR A 120 24.84 -17.54 -16.53
CA TYR A 120 25.78 -17.91 -15.47
C TYR A 120 25.58 -19.35 -14.99
N ALA A 121 24.33 -19.80 -14.83
CA ALA A 121 24.02 -21.19 -14.47
C ALA A 121 24.50 -22.19 -15.54
N VAL A 122 24.33 -21.87 -16.83
CA VAL A 122 24.87 -22.69 -17.94
C VAL A 122 26.39 -22.71 -17.90
N TYR A 123 27.05 -21.55 -17.70
CA TYR A 123 28.50 -21.46 -17.56
C TYR A 123 29.03 -22.36 -16.43
N LEU A 124 28.42 -22.29 -15.24
CA LEU A 124 28.80 -23.14 -14.11
C LEU A 124 28.61 -24.63 -14.41
N THR A 125 27.53 -24.99 -15.09
CA THR A 125 27.24 -26.37 -15.48
C THR A 125 28.31 -26.90 -16.45
N LEU A 126 28.64 -26.14 -17.49
CA LEU A 126 29.68 -26.49 -18.45
C LEU A 126 31.08 -26.54 -17.83
N ALA A 127 31.41 -25.57 -16.96
CA ALA A 127 32.66 -25.56 -16.21
C ALA A 127 32.79 -26.79 -15.30
N GLY A 128 31.69 -27.21 -14.66
CA GLY A 128 31.63 -28.46 -13.88
C GLY A 128 31.90 -29.70 -14.73
N ILE A 129 31.28 -29.79 -15.91
CA ILE A 129 31.51 -30.88 -16.87
C ILE A 129 32.96 -30.89 -17.36
N ALA A 130 33.53 -29.72 -17.72
CA ALA A 130 34.91 -29.60 -18.18
C ALA A 130 35.94 -30.04 -17.12
N ARG A 131 35.69 -29.69 -15.84
CA ARG A 131 36.47 -30.17 -14.70
C ARG A 131 36.40 -31.68 -14.53
N TRP A 132 35.22 -32.28 -14.74
CA TRP A 132 35.04 -33.73 -14.69
C TRP A 132 35.76 -34.45 -15.84
N LEU A 133 35.76 -33.85 -17.04
CA LEU A 133 36.44 -34.37 -18.24
C LEU A 133 37.96 -34.09 -18.28
N SER A 134 38.56 -33.59 -17.19
CA SER A 134 40.01 -33.36 -17.05
C SER A 134 40.63 -32.38 -18.05
N THR A 135 39.91 -31.31 -18.42
CA THR A 135 40.57 -30.16 -19.07
C THR A 135 41.21 -29.26 -18.02
N SER A 136 42.54 -29.08 -18.08
CA SER A 136 43.38 -28.33 -17.12
C SER A 136 43.12 -26.82 -17.06
N THR A 137 42.03 -26.33 -17.65
CA THR A 137 41.63 -24.93 -17.61
C THR A 137 40.94 -24.65 -16.28
N SER A 138 41.67 -24.07 -15.33
CA SER A 138 41.11 -23.51 -14.10
C SER A 138 40.20 -22.32 -14.45
N PRO A 139 38.87 -22.44 -14.37
CA PRO A 139 37.98 -21.32 -14.65
C PRO A 139 38.11 -20.32 -13.50
N HIS A 140 38.15 -19.02 -13.79
CA HIS A 140 38.26 -17.94 -12.80
C HIS A 140 36.91 -17.71 -12.09
N ILE A 141 36.40 -18.71 -11.40
CA ILE A 141 35.03 -18.73 -10.81
C ILE A 141 34.89 -17.70 -9.66
N GLY A 142 35.98 -17.37 -8.97
CA GLY A 142 35.94 -16.58 -7.73
C GLY A 142 35.56 -15.11 -7.91
N THR A 143 36.09 -14.42 -8.93
CA THR A 143 35.81 -13.00 -9.19
C THR A 143 34.42 -12.77 -9.78
N ASP A 144 33.91 -13.74 -10.53
CA ASP A 144 32.63 -13.64 -11.21
C ASP A 144 31.45 -13.84 -10.24
N LEU A 145 31.60 -14.72 -9.25
CA LEU A 145 30.59 -14.93 -8.19
C LEU A 145 30.39 -13.69 -7.33
N TYR A 146 31.49 -13.04 -6.91
CA TYR A 146 31.43 -11.83 -6.09
C TYR A 146 30.66 -10.71 -6.79
N THR A 147 30.97 -10.47 -8.06
CA THR A 147 30.31 -9.44 -8.87
C THR A 147 28.81 -9.71 -9.00
N LEU A 148 28.43 -10.95 -9.24
CA LEU A 148 27.03 -11.37 -9.35
C LEU A 148 26.26 -11.19 -8.03
N ILE A 149 26.86 -11.56 -6.90
CA ILE A 149 26.26 -11.35 -5.57
C ILE A 149 26.04 -9.87 -5.30
N VAL A 150 27.04 -9.02 -5.59
CA VAL A 150 26.92 -7.56 -5.41
C VAL A 150 25.76 -7.01 -6.24
N ILE A 151 25.64 -7.40 -7.52
CA ILE A 151 24.54 -6.97 -8.39
C ILE A 151 23.17 -7.41 -7.83
N ILE A 152 23.04 -8.66 -7.39
CA ILE A 152 21.78 -9.18 -6.81
C ILE A 152 21.40 -8.41 -5.55
N VAL A 153 22.36 -8.17 -4.66
CA VAL A 153 22.12 -7.44 -3.40
C VAL A 153 21.70 -6.00 -3.67
N LEU A 154 22.40 -5.29 -4.58
CA LEU A 154 22.03 -3.93 -4.98
C LEU A 154 20.63 -3.87 -5.61
N PHE A 155 20.33 -4.83 -6.48
CA PHE A 155 19.01 -4.95 -7.09
C PHE A 155 17.92 -5.18 -6.04
N TRP A 156 18.12 -6.11 -5.10
CA TRP A 156 17.17 -6.37 -4.03
C TRP A 156 16.94 -5.13 -3.17
N ILE A 157 18.02 -4.45 -2.74
CA ILE A 157 17.94 -3.23 -1.92
C ILE A 157 17.13 -2.14 -2.63
N SER A 158 17.28 -2.01 -3.96
CA SER A 158 16.57 -0.99 -4.76
C SER A 158 15.04 -1.18 -4.77
N ILE A 159 14.55 -2.41 -4.62
CA ILE A 159 13.11 -2.72 -4.49
C ILE A 159 12.67 -2.61 -3.03
N PHE A 160 13.55 -3.02 -2.11
CA PHE A 160 13.24 -3.11 -0.70
C PHE A 160 12.96 -1.73 -0.07
N ILE A 161 13.81 -0.73 -0.35
CA ILE A 161 13.68 0.60 0.25
C ILE A 161 12.33 1.26 -0.10
N PRO A 162 11.93 1.38 -1.38
CA PRO A 162 10.63 1.95 -1.73
C PRO A 162 9.44 1.16 -1.17
N THR A 163 9.54 -0.17 -1.08
CA THR A 163 8.49 -1.03 -0.51
C THR A 163 8.28 -0.76 0.98
N VAL A 164 9.35 -0.67 1.77
CA VAL A 164 9.27 -0.40 3.22
C VAL A 164 8.74 1.02 3.47
N VAL A 165 9.26 2.02 2.75
CA VAL A 165 8.78 3.40 2.89
C VAL A 165 7.33 3.51 2.44
N GLY A 166 6.94 2.86 1.34
CA GLY A 166 5.57 2.85 0.85
C GLY A 166 4.60 2.27 1.87
N THR A 167 4.90 1.08 2.41
CA THR A 167 4.03 0.41 3.38
C THR A 167 3.91 1.18 4.71
N TRP A 168 4.92 1.99 5.08
CA TRP A 168 4.80 2.93 6.20
C TRP A 168 3.73 4.01 5.95
N TYR A 169 3.70 4.58 4.74
CA TYR A 169 2.69 5.57 4.36
C TYR A 169 1.28 4.95 4.21
N LEU A 170 1.20 3.69 3.75
CA LEU A 170 -0.04 2.91 3.75
C LEU A 170 -0.59 2.76 5.17
N LYS A 171 0.24 2.30 6.11
CA LYS A 171 -0.11 2.19 7.52
C LYS A 171 -0.63 3.52 8.07
N LYS A 172 0.08 4.62 7.79
CA LYS A 172 -0.33 5.96 8.20
C LYS A 172 -1.71 6.33 7.67
N SER A 173 -2.00 6.08 6.39
CA SER A 173 -3.32 6.33 5.81
C SER A 173 -4.41 5.50 6.50
N TYR A 174 -4.17 4.21 6.72
CA TYR A 174 -5.14 3.31 7.35
C TYR A 174 -5.39 3.61 8.82
N ASP A 175 -4.36 4.06 9.56
CA ASP A 175 -4.53 4.53 10.94
C ASP A 175 -5.44 5.77 10.99
N LEU A 176 -5.31 6.69 10.02
CA LEU A 176 -6.22 7.82 9.89
C LEU A 176 -7.65 7.37 9.53
N VAL A 177 -7.81 6.47 8.55
CA VAL A 177 -9.12 5.90 8.19
C VAL A 177 -9.79 5.24 9.39
N LYS A 178 -9.04 4.47 10.20
CA LYS A 178 -9.54 3.88 11.46
C LYS A 178 -10.16 4.93 12.38
N MET A 179 -9.54 6.09 12.53
CA MET A 179 -10.03 7.13 13.45
C MET A 179 -11.41 7.66 13.07
N TYR A 180 -11.65 7.87 11.77
CA TYR A 180 -12.91 8.43 11.26
C TYR A 180 -13.98 7.37 11.01
N VAL A 181 -13.60 6.23 10.43
CA VAL A 181 -14.53 5.15 10.06
C VAL A 181 -14.82 4.23 11.25
N LYS A 182 -14.01 4.29 12.32
CA LYS A 182 -14.11 3.47 13.54
C LYS A 182 -13.98 1.96 13.31
N VAL A 183 -13.39 1.55 12.18
CA VAL A 183 -13.10 0.15 11.85
C VAL A 183 -11.64 -0.15 12.16
N GLU A 184 -11.40 -0.89 13.23
CA GLU A 184 -10.03 -1.15 13.72
C GLU A 184 -9.18 -1.98 12.75
N ILE A 185 -9.85 -2.81 11.94
CA ILE A 185 -9.25 -3.77 11.02
C ILE A 185 -8.35 -3.08 9.97
N PHE A 186 -8.63 -1.82 9.60
CA PHE A 186 -7.75 -1.04 8.72
C PHE A 186 -6.35 -0.87 9.31
N SER A 187 -6.25 -0.50 10.59
CA SER A 187 -4.95 -0.32 11.25
C SER A 187 -4.18 -1.64 11.35
N VAL A 188 -4.90 -2.76 11.59
CA VAL A 188 -4.31 -4.11 11.59
C VAL A 188 -3.77 -4.46 10.20
N ALA A 189 -4.55 -4.26 9.13
CA ALA A 189 -4.08 -4.49 7.76
C ALA A 189 -2.83 -3.69 7.43
N GLY A 190 -2.84 -2.38 7.73
CA GLY A 190 -1.72 -1.47 7.46
C GLY A 190 -0.46 -1.85 8.24
N LEU A 191 -0.62 -2.29 9.49
CA LEU A 191 0.47 -2.79 10.32
C LEU A 191 1.07 -4.08 9.74
N LEU A 192 0.24 -5.04 9.31
CA LEU A 192 0.74 -6.27 8.68
C LEU A 192 1.46 -5.98 7.37
N TYR A 193 0.97 -5.05 6.55
CA TYR A 193 1.69 -4.62 5.35
C TYR A 193 3.06 -4.04 5.68
N PHE A 194 3.16 -3.20 6.72
CA PHE A 194 4.42 -2.61 7.14
C PHE A 194 5.41 -3.65 7.67
N ILE A 195 4.96 -4.55 8.56
CA ILE A 195 5.79 -5.64 9.07
C ILE A 195 6.20 -6.58 7.92
N GLY A 196 5.27 -6.93 7.04
CA GLY A 196 5.54 -7.74 5.86
C GLY A 196 6.53 -7.08 4.90
N GLY A 197 6.45 -5.76 4.73
CA GLY A 197 7.42 -4.98 3.97
C GLY A 197 8.83 -5.09 4.53
N ILE A 198 9.00 -4.94 5.86
CA ILE A 198 10.31 -5.09 6.52
C ILE A 198 10.81 -6.54 6.44
N LEU A 199 9.95 -7.53 6.69
CA LEU A 199 10.32 -8.95 6.70
C LEU A 199 10.43 -9.55 5.28
N SER A 200 10.13 -8.77 4.23
CA SER A 200 10.24 -9.24 2.83
C SER A 200 11.67 -9.62 2.45
N ILE A 201 12.67 -9.12 3.20
CA ILE A 201 14.09 -9.44 3.03
C ILE A 201 14.40 -10.94 3.18
N ILE A 202 13.67 -11.68 4.02
CA ILE A 202 13.86 -13.12 4.24
C ILE A 202 12.71 -13.95 3.64
N LEU A 203 12.02 -13.43 2.61
CA LEU A 203 10.85 -14.03 1.95
C LEU A 203 9.59 -14.17 2.83
N ILE A 204 9.72 -14.34 4.16
CA ILE A 204 8.60 -14.53 5.07
C ILE A 204 7.63 -13.34 5.07
N GLY A 205 8.15 -12.14 4.79
CA GLY A 205 7.33 -10.94 4.65
C GLY A 205 6.30 -11.03 3.54
N ILE A 206 6.55 -11.81 2.48
CA ILE A 206 5.56 -12.03 1.41
C ILE A 206 4.33 -12.74 1.95
N ILE A 207 4.51 -13.75 2.81
CA ILE A 207 3.39 -14.46 3.45
C ILE A 207 2.61 -13.51 4.37
N ILE A 208 3.29 -12.64 5.10
CA ILE A 208 2.63 -11.65 5.97
C ILE A 208 1.84 -10.64 5.13
N MET A 209 2.38 -10.14 4.02
CA MET A 209 1.67 -9.25 3.09
C MET A 209 0.47 -9.96 2.44
N PHE A 210 0.55 -11.25 2.15
CA PHE A 210 -0.58 -12.03 1.67
C PHE A 210 -1.73 -12.05 2.69
N ILE A 211 -1.42 -12.27 3.96
CA ILE A 211 -2.42 -12.19 5.05
C ILE A 211 -2.96 -10.76 5.16
N ALA A 212 -2.10 -9.74 5.02
CA ALA A 212 -2.50 -8.33 5.07
C ALA A 212 -3.56 -7.99 4.00
N ASN A 213 -3.41 -8.50 2.78
CA ASN A 213 -4.40 -8.32 1.70
C ASN A 213 -5.78 -8.88 2.09
N ILE A 214 -5.82 -10.05 2.73
CA ILE A 214 -7.08 -10.66 3.18
C ILE A 214 -7.72 -9.79 4.26
N ILE A 215 -6.93 -9.30 5.22
CA ILE A 215 -7.42 -8.40 6.28
C ILE A 215 -7.92 -7.08 5.69
N GLU A 216 -7.26 -6.55 4.65
CA GLU A 216 -7.71 -5.34 3.95
C GLU A 216 -9.08 -5.53 3.29
N ILE A 217 -9.32 -6.66 2.63
CA ILE A 217 -10.63 -7.00 2.07
C ILE A 217 -11.69 -7.01 3.18
N VAL A 218 -11.39 -7.64 4.32
CA VAL A 218 -12.29 -7.67 5.48
C VAL A 218 -12.51 -6.26 6.06
N ALA A 219 -11.49 -5.40 6.08
CA ALA A 219 -11.59 -4.02 6.53
C ALA A 219 -12.59 -3.23 5.67
N TRP A 220 -12.46 -3.31 4.35
CA TRP A 220 -13.38 -2.67 3.42
C TRP A 220 -14.79 -3.24 3.49
N ALA A 221 -14.94 -4.56 3.62
CA ALA A 221 -16.24 -5.19 3.79
C ALA A 221 -16.96 -4.70 5.07
N SER A 222 -16.18 -4.45 6.14
CA SER A 222 -16.66 -4.00 7.45
C SER A 222 -16.94 -2.49 7.53
N THR A 223 -16.55 -1.72 6.51
CA THR A 223 -16.83 -0.28 6.44
C THR A 223 -18.34 -0.01 6.45
N PRO A 224 -18.87 0.88 7.30
CA PRO A 224 -20.27 1.26 7.29
C PRO A 224 -20.59 2.16 6.08
N GLU A 225 -21.86 2.22 5.69
CA GLU A 225 -22.31 3.11 4.60
C GLU A 225 -22.39 4.58 5.04
N TYR A 226 -22.43 4.84 6.34
CA TYR A 226 -22.50 6.17 6.92
C TYR A 226 -21.48 6.28 8.05
N ILE A 227 -20.78 7.41 8.11
CA ILE A 227 -19.90 7.76 9.23
C ILE A 227 -20.52 8.89 10.04
N GLU A 228 -20.35 8.83 11.35
CA GLU A 228 -20.79 9.91 12.23
C GLU A 228 -19.76 11.05 12.20
N THR A 229 -20.21 12.26 11.89
CA THR A 229 -19.36 13.43 12.01
C THR A 229 -19.22 13.79 13.48
N VAL A 230 -17.99 13.75 13.98
CA VAL A 230 -17.65 14.34 15.27
C VAL A 230 -17.75 15.86 15.09
N PRO A 231 -18.58 16.59 15.86
CA PRO A 231 -18.64 18.05 15.78
C PRO A 231 -17.24 18.65 15.97
N ASP A 232 -16.87 19.62 15.12
CA ASP A 232 -15.58 20.33 15.07
C ASP A 232 -14.94 20.66 16.46
N PRO A 233 -15.69 21.06 17.52
CA PRO A 233 -15.10 21.30 18.85
C PRO A 233 -14.45 20.06 19.50
N GLN A 234 -14.94 18.85 19.21
CA GLN A 234 -14.45 17.61 19.82
C GLN A 234 -13.21 17.07 19.10
N LEU A 235 -13.04 17.34 17.81
CA LEU A 235 -11.82 17.02 17.07
C LEU A 235 -10.61 17.77 17.64
N LYS A 236 -10.78 19.06 17.95
CA LYS A 236 -9.75 19.88 18.61
C LYS A 236 -9.37 19.34 19.99
N TYR A 237 -10.33 18.78 20.72
CA TYR A 237 -10.07 18.13 22.00
C TYR A 237 -9.28 16.83 21.83
N ILE A 238 -9.66 15.98 20.87
CA ILE A 238 -8.96 14.73 20.56
C ILE A 238 -7.52 15.01 20.12
N GLU A 239 -7.27 15.94 19.20
CA GLU A 239 -5.90 16.35 18.81
C GLU A 239 -5.09 16.86 20.02
N SER A 240 -5.70 17.69 20.88
CA SER A 240 -5.02 18.21 22.08
C SER A 240 -4.71 17.13 23.13
N SER A 241 -5.51 16.06 23.17
CA SER A 241 -5.32 14.92 24.09
C SER A 241 -4.24 13.95 23.58
N GLN A 242 -4.09 13.80 22.26
CA GLN A 242 -3.05 12.96 21.65
C GLN A 242 -1.63 13.57 21.77
N HIS A 243 -1.51 14.89 22.02
CA HIS A 243 -0.22 15.56 22.27
C HIS A 243 0.11 15.75 23.75
N ARG A 244 -0.80 15.45 24.68
CA ARG A 244 -0.48 15.41 26.10
C ARG A 244 0.07 14.04 26.46
N LYS A 245 1.40 13.95 26.64
CA LYS A 245 1.99 12.82 27.38
C LYS A 245 1.29 12.73 28.75
N PRO A 246 0.87 11.53 29.19
CA PRO A 246 0.23 11.38 30.49
C PRO A 246 1.19 11.90 31.57
N LYS A 247 0.74 12.90 32.32
CA LYS A 247 1.46 13.39 33.49
C LYS A 247 1.34 12.28 34.54
N TYR A 248 2.44 11.57 34.78
CA TYR A 248 2.51 10.57 35.85
C TYR A 248 2.20 11.32 37.16
N ILE A 249 1.08 10.99 37.77
CA ILE A 249 0.78 11.44 39.13
C ILE A 249 1.59 10.49 40.02
N GLU A 250 2.66 11.01 40.63
CA GLU A 250 3.38 10.26 41.65
C GLU A 250 2.38 9.86 42.74
N PRO A 251 2.34 8.58 43.15
CA PRO A 251 1.50 8.17 44.24
C PRO A 251 1.95 8.91 45.49
N GLU A 252 1.10 9.82 45.96
CA GLU A 252 1.27 10.53 47.21
C GLU A 252 1.42 9.48 48.31
N SER A 253 2.59 9.46 48.94
CA SER A 253 2.91 8.56 50.04
C SER A 253 1.91 8.82 51.16
N ILE A 254 1.00 7.89 51.36
CA ILE A 254 0.09 7.87 52.50
C ILE A 254 0.95 7.50 53.71
N GLU A 255 1.38 8.51 54.48
CA GLU A 255 1.83 8.38 55.87
C GLU A 255 0.74 8.90 56.82
#